data_AF-A0A1H3UI43-F1
#
_entry.id   AF-A0A1H3UI43-F1
#
_cell.length_a   1.000
_cell.length_b   1.000
_cell.length_c   1.000
_cell.angle_alpha   90.00
_cell.angle_beta   90.00
_cell.angle_gamma   90.00
#
_symmetry.space_group_name_H-M   'P 1'
#
loop_
_entity.id
_entity.type
_entity.pdbx_description
1 polymer ?
#
loop_
_entity_poly.entity_id
_entity_poly.type
_entity_poly.pdbx_seq_one_letter_code
_entity_poly.pdbx_strand_id
1 'polypeptide(L)'
;MTDERSRKRPRSGRARKRLVRAHAAHAGVAYSVAARQVAAAGLAAGETLGDFGRTVYPLAVRGDGRWSLGSRAARPADVRLADARRGAGLPGGRAGHLVDRFPPTRAAHGPLYAGDGRAALLAMLYLVSGAPSCGERDRAAATGEETAVDLVCADVDRAARRLLDGDWTILWDRIDGALTAGAYPRLRSVFRAFRDEAGAPWTGARQVLDALLVVADDGHAPGTRVRAGLAAGSVTGLWWAATGPPVGYDVWFDGAAGPRRVRPGDIVVLPRQETP
;
A
#
# COMPACT_ATOMS: atom_id res chain seq x y z
N MET A 1 57.37 -9.77 -5.01
CA MET A 1 56.61 -8.72 -5.69
C MET A 1 55.15 -8.93 -5.39
N THR A 2 54.64 -8.09 -4.50
CA THR A 2 53.28 -8.08 -3.96
C THR A 2 52.33 -7.41 -4.94
N ASP A 3 51.21 -8.06 -5.27
CA ASP A 3 50.07 -7.41 -5.91
C ASP A 3 48.77 -7.85 -5.21
N GLU A 4 48.59 -7.37 -3.98
CA GLU A 4 47.32 -7.46 -3.28
C GLU A 4 46.36 -6.45 -3.88
N ARG A 5 45.46 -6.96 -4.73
CA ARG A 5 44.28 -6.26 -5.24
C ARG A 5 43.43 -5.76 -4.08
N SER A 6 43.66 -4.51 -3.70
CA SER A 6 42.83 -3.72 -2.78
C SER A 6 41.38 -3.67 -3.29
N ARG A 7 40.54 -4.54 -2.72
CA ARG A 7 39.08 -4.49 -2.88
C ARG A 7 38.55 -3.21 -2.21
N LYS A 8 38.33 -2.16 -3.00
CA LYS A 8 37.68 -0.91 -2.58
C LYS A 8 36.34 -1.21 -1.88
N ARG A 9 36.29 -1.01 -0.56
CA ARG A 9 35.04 -0.93 0.21
C ARG A 9 34.20 0.26 -0.28
N PRO A 10 32.89 0.13 -0.53
CA PRO A 10 32.07 1.25 -0.98
C PRO A 10 31.88 2.32 0.11
N ARG A 11 31.71 3.56 -0.35
CA ARG A 11 31.70 4.85 0.37
C ARG A 11 30.47 5.01 1.29
N SER A 12 30.47 4.38 2.47
CA SER A 12 29.43 4.55 3.51
C SER A 12 29.13 6.02 3.85
N GLY A 13 30.15 6.89 3.83
CA GLY A 13 29.99 8.32 4.11
C GLY A 13 29.19 9.10 3.05
N ARG A 14 29.19 8.70 1.77
CA ARG A 14 28.43 9.41 0.72
C ARG A 14 26.95 9.05 0.77
N ALA A 15 26.63 7.77 0.94
CA ALA A 15 25.24 7.31 1.09
C ALA A 15 24.60 7.96 2.32
N ARG A 16 25.31 7.94 3.47
CA ARG A 16 24.86 8.62 4.68
C ARG A 16 24.65 10.13 4.49
N LYS A 17 25.58 10.84 3.84
CA LYS A 17 25.42 12.27 3.55
C LYS A 17 24.19 12.55 2.66
N ARG A 18 23.91 11.68 1.68
CA ARG A 18 22.71 11.81 0.83
C ARG A 18 21.44 11.60 1.63
N LEU A 19 21.39 10.56 2.45
CA LEU A 19 20.26 10.30 3.34
C LEU A 19 19.99 11.48 4.28
N VAL A 20 21.03 12.00 4.95
CA VAL A 20 20.89 13.15 5.85
C VAL A 20 20.41 14.40 5.11
N ARG A 21 20.90 14.65 3.89
CA ARG A 21 20.42 15.79 3.07
C ARG A 21 18.96 15.63 2.68
N ALA A 22 18.57 14.43 2.24
CA ALA A 22 17.20 14.14 1.87
C ALA A 22 16.25 14.30 3.07
N HIS A 23 16.64 13.77 4.24
CA HIS A 23 15.90 13.92 5.49
C HIS A 23 15.78 15.39 5.94
N ALA A 24 16.88 16.15 5.88
CA ALA A 24 16.87 17.57 6.21
C ALA A 24 15.91 18.38 5.33
N ALA A 25 15.93 18.12 4.01
CA ALA A 25 15.06 18.79 3.06
C ALA A 25 13.58 18.44 3.28
N HIS A 26 13.29 17.15 3.51
CA HIS A 26 11.92 16.67 3.71
C HIS A 26 11.30 17.16 5.03
N ALA A 27 12.03 17.02 6.14
CA ALA A 27 11.54 17.42 7.46
C ALA A 27 11.60 18.95 7.71
N GLY A 28 12.16 19.73 6.77
CA GLY A 28 12.35 21.17 6.93
C GLY A 28 13.30 21.52 8.08
N VAL A 29 14.26 20.66 8.41
CA VAL A 29 15.20 20.84 9.52
C VAL A 29 16.62 21.08 9.05
N ALA A 30 17.44 21.70 9.90
CA ALA A 30 18.86 21.88 9.63
C ALA A 30 19.58 20.53 9.45
N TYR A 31 20.55 20.47 8.55
CA TYR A 31 21.36 19.28 8.27
C TYR A 31 21.94 18.62 9.53
N SER A 32 22.38 19.42 10.51
CA SER A 32 22.94 18.90 11.78
C SER A 32 21.90 18.20 12.65
N VAL A 33 20.65 18.67 12.65
CA VAL A 33 19.51 18.02 13.34
C VAL A 33 19.21 16.69 12.66
N ALA A 34 19.08 16.71 11.33
CA ALA A 34 18.87 15.50 10.53
C ALA A 34 19.99 14.48 10.74
N ALA A 35 21.25 14.93 10.80
CA ALA A 35 22.40 14.06 11.02
C ALA A 35 22.34 13.36 12.38
N ARG A 36 21.87 14.05 13.43
CA ARG A 36 21.68 13.48 14.77
C ARG A 36 20.53 12.47 14.78
N GLN A 37 19.40 12.78 14.16
CA GLN A 37 18.26 11.86 14.06
C GLN A 37 18.64 10.56 13.34
N VAL A 38 19.28 10.67 12.19
CA VAL A 38 19.80 9.53 11.42
C VAL A 38 20.83 8.73 12.22
N ALA A 39 21.68 9.40 13.01
CA ALA A 39 22.63 8.71 13.88
C ALA A 39 21.94 7.97 15.04
N ALA A 40 20.96 8.61 15.68
CA ALA A 40 20.21 8.05 16.80
C ALA A 40 19.40 6.81 16.40
N ALA A 41 18.88 6.77 15.17
CA ALA A 41 18.19 5.61 14.62
C ALA A 41 19.08 4.37 14.38
N GLY A 42 20.41 4.53 14.47
CA GLY A 42 21.36 3.42 14.38
C GLY A 42 21.29 2.68 13.04
N LEU A 43 21.03 3.38 11.94
CA LEU A 43 20.79 2.76 10.63
C LEU A 43 21.98 1.92 10.14
N ALA A 44 21.68 0.68 9.77
CA ALA A 44 22.59 -0.21 9.05
C ALA A 44 22.67 0.16 7.56
N ALA A 45 23.62 -0.46 6.84
CA ALA A 45 23.83 -0.19 5.43
C ALA A 45 22.59 -0.56 4.60
N GLY A 46 21.99 0.45 3.95
CA GLY A 46 20.80 0.29 3.10
C GLY A 46 19.47 0.37 3.83
N GLU A 47 19.46 0.64 5.15
CA GLU A 47 18.25 0.97 5.88
C GLU A 47 17.84 2.44 5.68
N THR A 48 16.55 2.70 5.71
CA THR A 48 15.96 4.04 5.64
C THR A 48 14.98 4.27 6.80
N LEU A 49 14.79 5.53 7.18
CA LEU A 49 13.78 5.87 8.19
C LEU A 49 12.38 5.61 7.63
N GLY A 50 11.42 5.23 8.48
CA GLY A 50 10.03 5.01 8.08
C GLY A 50 9.28 6.22 7.56
N ASP A 51 9.82 7.41 7.79
CA ASP A 51 9.33 8.68 7.26
C ASP A 51 9.96 9.01 5.90
N PHE A 52 10.76 8.09 5.33
CA PHE A 52 11.52 8.34 4.11
C PHE A 52 11.42 7.21 3.08
N GLY A 53 11.04 7.59 1.87
CA GLY A 53 10.94 6.69 0.73
C GLY A 53 9.65 5.88 0.78
N ARG A 54 9.33 5.21 -0.33
CA ARG A 54 8.07 4.48 -0.46
C ARG A 54 8.29 3.04 -0.84
N THR A 55 7.41 2.18 -0.36
CA THR A 55 7.37 0.77 -0.77
C THR A 55 5.98 0.45 -1.28
N VAL A 56 5.86 0.34 -2.61
CA VAL A 56 4.57 0.08 -3.29
C VAL A 56 4.38 -1.43 -3.53
N TYR A 57 5.47 -2.12 -3.90
CA TYR A 57 5.51 -3.57 -4.06
C TYR A 57 6.72 -4.12 -3.29
N PRO A 58 6.58 -4.38 -1.98
CA PRO A 58 7.70 -4.80 -1.15
C PRO A 58 8.27 -6.14 -1.64
N LEU A 59 9.60 -6.26 -1.68
CA LEU A 59 10.26 -7.44 -2.29
C LEU A 59 9.95 -8.77 -1.59
N ALA A 60 9.50 -8.74 -0.32
CA ALA A 60 9.05 -9.92 0.41
C ALA A 60 7.82 -10.61 -0.23
N VAL A 61 7.14 -9.93 -1.16
CA VAL A 61 5.96 -10.38 -1.92
C VAL A 61 6.38 -11.06 -3.24
N ARG A 62 7.68 -11.15 -3.55
CA ARG A 62 8.22 -11.78 -4.78
C ARG A 62 8.14 -13.31 -4.72
N GLY A 63 6.96 -13.87 -4.97
CA GLY A 63 6.86 -15.26 -5.41
C GLY A 63 7.51 -15.46 -6.78
N ASP A 64 7.24 -14.58 -7.75
CA ASP A 64 7.37 -15.00 -9.16
C ASP A 64 8.10 -14.00 -10.08
N GLY A 65 8.69 -12.92 -9.56
CA GLY A 65 9.40 -11.91 -10.38
C GLY A 65 8.54 -11.11 -11.38
N ARG A 66 7.25 -11.47 -11.55
CA ARG A 66 6.29 -10.86 -12.49
C ARG A 66 5.79 -9.47 -12.10
N TRP A 67 6.05 -9.02 -10.88
CA TRP A 67 5.42 -7.84 -10.30
C TRP A 67 6.46 -6.84 -9.82
N SER A 68 6.95 -6.04 -10.76
CA SER A 68 7.69 -4.81 -10.46
C SER A 68 7.00 -3.63 -11.13
N LEU A 69 7.17 -2.42 -10.59
CA LEU A 69 6.75 -1.18 -11.25
C LEU A 69 7.29 -1.12 -12.68
N GLY A 70 8.56 -1.50 -12.87
CA GLY A 70 9.20 -1.60 -14.18
C GLY A 70 8.47 -2.55 -15.13
N SER A 71 8.08 -3.75 -14.68
CA SER A 71 7.32 -4.71 -15.49
C SER A 71 5.95 -4.17 -15.92
N ARG A 72 5.26 -3.43 -15.03
CA ARG A 72 3.96 -2.83 -15.35
C ARG A 72 4.10 -1.65 -16.31
N ALA A 73 5.12 -0.82 -16.13
CA ALA A 73 5.43 0.33 -16.99
C ALA A 73 5.87 -0.11 -18.39
N ALA A 74 6.54 -1.26 -18.51
CA ALA A 74 7.00 -1.82 -19.77
C ALA A 74 5.91 -2.53 -20.60
N ARG A 75 4.65 -2.57 -20.12
CA ARG A 75 3.54 -3.20 -20.86
C ARG A 75 3.21 -2.40 -22.13
N PRO A 76 2.75 -3.09 -23.19
CA PRO A 76 2.25 -2.44 -24.40
C PRO A 76 1.20 -1.36 -24.12
N ALA A 77 1.18 -0.32 -24.95
CA ALA A 77 0.34 0.86 -24.73
C ALA A 77 -1.16 0.55 -24.74
N ASP A 78 -1.60 -0.37 -25.59
CA ASP A 78 -2.98 -0.88 -25.66
C ASP A 78 -3.40 -1.61 -24.39
N VAL A 79 -2.51 -2.46 -23.84
CA VAL A 79 -2.72 -3.13 -22.55
C VAL A 79 -2.84 -2.13 -21.41
N ARG A 80 -1.95 -1.13 -21.37
CA ARG A 80 -2.00 -0.06 -20.37
C ARG A 80 -3.28 0.76 -20.46
N LEU A 81 -3.74 1.07 -21.67
CA LEU A 81 -5.00 1.79 -21.91
C LEU A 81 -6.21 0.96 -21.45
N ALA A 82 -6.23 -0.34 -21.74
CA ALA A 82 -7.28 -1.24 -21.29
C ALA A 82 -7.33 -1.33 -19.75
N ASP A 83 -6.16 -1.43 -19.10
CA ASP A 83 -6.06 -1.46 -17.64
C ASP A 83 -6.49 -0.15 -16.99
N ALA A 84 -6.10 1.00 -17.54
CA ALA A 84 -6.51 2.31 -17.05
C ALA A 84 -8.04 2.48 -17.15
N ARG A 85 -8.64 2.09 -18.28
CA ARG A 85 -10.11 2.09 -18.47
C ARG A 85 -10.80 1.16 -17.48
N ARG A 86 -10.26 -0.04 -17.26
CA ARG A 86 -10.79 -0.96 -16.26
C ARG A 86 -10.69 -0.37 -14.85
N GLY A 87 -9.54 0.20 -14.49
CA GLY A 87 -9.30 0.85 -13.19
C GLY A 87 -10.19 2.07 -12.92
N ALA A 88 -10.64 2.75 -13.97
CA ALA A 88 -11.58 3.85 -13.90
C ALA A 88 -13.05 3.39 -13.77
N GLY A 89 -13.38 2.15 -14.15
CA GLY A 89 -14.74 1.63 -14.16
C GLY A 89 -15.28 1.26 -12.77
N LEU A 90 -16.04 2.14 -12.12
CA LEU A 90 -16.70 1.83 -10.85
C LEU A 90 -18.05 1.09 -11.05
N PRO A 91 -18.47 0.26 -10.08
CA PRO A 91 -17.71 -0.18 -8.91
C PRO A 91 -16.78 -1.37 -9.23
N GLY A 92 -17.16 -2.23 -10.18
CA GLY A 92 -16.54 -3.55 -10.37
C GLY A 92 -15.21 -3.54 -11.12
N GLY A 93 -15.04 -2.66 -12.11
CA GLY A 93 -13.80 -2.53 -12.88
C GLY A 93 -12.62 -2.13 -12.00
N ARG A 94 -12.77 -1.06 -11.20
CA ARG A 94 -11.76 -0.58 -10.25
C ARG A 94 -11.43 -1.66 -9.23
N ALA A 95 -12.45 -2.26 -8.60
CA ALA A 95 -12.27 -3.31 -7.61
C ALA A 95 -11.49 -4.51 -8.17
N GLY A 96 -11.85 -4.98 -9.38
CA GLY A 96 -11.13 -6.06 -10.05
C GLY A 96 -9.70 -5.67 -10.43
N HIS A 97 -9.51 -4.46 -10.96
CA HIS A 97 -8.18 -3.95 -11.31
C HIS A 97 -7.24 -3.90 -10.10
N LEU A 98 -7.71 -3.41 -8.95
CA LEU A 98 -6.90 -3.33 -7.73
C LEU A 98 -6.56 -4.72 -7.19
N VAL A 99 -7.49 -5.66 -7.24
CA VAL A 99 -7.27 -7.03 -6.79
C VAL A 99 -6.26 -7.79 -7.65
N ASP A 100 -6.21 -7.49 -8.94
CA ASP A 100 -5.19 -8.02 -9.85
C ASP A 100 -3.84 -7.32 -9.63
N ARG A 101 -3.85 -6.03 -9.31
CA ARG A 101 -2.64 -5.25 -9.00
C ARG A 101 -1.98 -5.70 -7.69
N PHE A 102 -2.78 -6.12 -6.71
CA PHE A 102 -2.34 -6.57 -5.39
C PHE A 102 -2.79 -8.02 -5.15
N PRO A 103 -2.13 -9.01 -5.79
CA PRO A 103 -2.49 -10.41 -5.64
C PRO A 103 -2.16 -10.94 -4.24
N PRO A 104 -2.81 -12.05 -3.79
CA PRO A 104 -2.56 -12.65 -2.51
C PRO A 104 -1.13 -13.15 -2.47
N THR A 105 -0.46 -12.90 -1.36
CA THR A 105 0.88 -13.40 -1.10
C THR A 105 0.99 -13.88 0.33
N ARG A 106 2.14 -14.45 0.68
CA ARG A 106 2.40 -14.97 2.01
C ARG A 106 3.64 -14.31 2.57
N ALA A 107 3.50 -13.77 3.76
CA ALA A 107 4.62 -13.33 4.59
C ALA A 107 4.84 -14.34 5.73
N ALA A 108 5.94 -14.16 6.47
CA ALA A 108 6.29 -15.05 7.58
C ALA A 108 5.20 -15.18 8.65
N HIS A 109 4.38 -14.14 8.83
CA HIS A 109 3.32 -14.06 9.84
C HIS A 109 1.91 -14.34 9.29
N GLY A 110 1.78 -14.74 8.02
CA GLY A 110 0.48 -15.08 7.44
C GLY A 110 0.24 -14.52 6.04
N PRO A 111 -1.00 -14.64 5.54
CA PRO A 111 -1.36 -14.16 4.22
C PRO A 111 -1.45 -12.63 4.16
N LEU A 112 -1.05 -12.06 3.03
CA LEU A 112 -1.20 -10.65 2.67
C LEU A 112 -2.04 -10.52 1.41
N TYR A 113 -2.88 -9.49 1.35
CA TYR A 113 -3.80 -9.22 0.23
C TYR A 113 -4.74 -10.39 -0.10
N ALA A 114 -4.94 -11.31 0.85
CA ALA A 114 -5.73 -12.53 0.67
C ALA A 114 -7.17 -12.36 1.15
N GLY A 115 -8.00 -13.35 0.83
CA GLY A 115 -9.42 -13.37 1.15
C GLY A 115 -10.24 -13.51 -0.13
N ASP A 116 -11.07 -14.55 -0.16
CA ASP A 116 -11.96 -14.82 -1.29
C ASP A 116 -13.08 -13.79 -1.32
N GLY A 117 -13.42 -13.33 -2.53
CA GLY A 117 -14.41 -12.28 -2.72
C GLY A 117 -13.92 -10.84 -2.44
N ARG A 118 -12.61 -10.61 -2.24
CA ARG A 118 -12.06 -9.23 -2.02
C ARG A 118 -12.48 -8.23 -3.10
N ALA A 119 -12.55 -8.65 -4.37
CA ALA A 119 -13.02 -7.80 -5.46
C ALA A 119 -14.50 -7.43 -5.31
N ALA A 120 -15.35 -8.36 -4.85
CA ALA A 120 -16.75 -8.08 -4.59
C ALA A 120 -16.90 -7.13 -3.39
N LEU A 121 -16.14 -7.34 -2.31
CA LEU A 121 -16.15 -6.43 -1.16
C LEU A 121 -15.74 -5.01 -1.56
N LEU A 122 -14.63 -4.84 -2.27
CA LEU A 122 -14.20 -3.53 -2.77
C LEU A 122 -15.26 -2.88 -3.68
N ALA A 123 -15.90 -3.65 -4.56
CA ALA A 123 -16.99 -3.13 -5.39
C ALA A 123 -18.17 -2.64 -4.54
N MET A 124 -18.54 -3.38 -3.50
CA MET A 124 -19.59 -2.96 -2.56
C MET A 124 -19.21 -1.71 -1.77
N LEU A 125 -17.96 -1.58 -1.33
CA LEU A 125 -17.46 -0.37 -0.69
C LEU A 125 -17.56 0.83 -1.65
N TYR A 126 -17.18 0.66 -2.92
CA TYR A 126 -17.29 1.72 -3.91
C TYR A 126 -18.73 2.15 -4.21
N LEU A 127 -19.70 1.24 -4.11
CA LEU A 127 -21.12 1.59 -4.24
C LEU A 127 -21.57 2.59 -3.17
N VAL A 128 -21.08 2.43 -1.93
CA VAL A 128 -21.51 3.25 -0.78
C VAL A 128 -20.56 4.40 -0.44
N SER A 129 -19.41 4.51 -1.12
CA SER A 129 -18.41 5.55 -0.87
C SER A 129 -18.66 6.86 -1.63
N GLY A 130 -19.58 6.84 -2.60
CA GLY A 130 -19.83 7.97 -3.51
C GLY A 130 -18.80 8.03 -4.64
N ALA A 131 -19.25 7.91 -5.89
CA ALA A 131 -18.36 7.91 -7.04
C ALA A 131 -18.00 9.34 -7.48
N PRO A 132 -16.75 9.61 -7.89
CA PRO A 132 -16.41 10.85 -8.57
C PRO A 132 -17.09 10.89 -9.94
N SER A 133 -17.14 12.10 -10.52
CA SER A 133 -17.73 12.33 -11.84
C SER A 133 -17.15 11.36 -12.88
N CYS A 134 -17.98 10.82 -13.76
CA CYS A 134 -17.51 9.89 -14.80
C CYS A 134 -16.53 10.57 -15.77
N GLY A 135 -16.79 11.84 -16.12
CA GLY A 135 -15.99 12.56 -17.11
C GLY A 135 -14.53 12.83 -16.71
N GLU A 136 -14.23 12.96 -15.42
CA GLU A 136 -12.83 13.06 -14.95
C GLU A 136 -12.10 11.72 -15.02
N ARG A 137 -12.78 10.65 -14.60
CA ARG A 137 -12.24 9.28 -14.65
C ARG A 137 -11.97 8.83 -16.08
N ASP A 138 -12.89 9.10 -17.00
CA ASP A 138 -12.75 8.71 -18.41
C ASP A 138 -11.59 9.45 -19.08
N ARG A 139 -11.40 10.74 -18.76
CA ARG A 139 -10.25 11.53 -19.22
C ARG A 139 -8.93 11.00 -18.66
N ALA A 140 -8.86 10.69 -17.37
CA ALA A 140 -7.67 10.08 -16.77
C ALA A 140 -7.37 8.73 -17.41
N ALA A 141 -8.38 7.87 -17.61
CA ALA A 141 -8.22 6.58 -18.25
C ALA A 141 -7.71 6.67 -19.69
N ALA A 142 -8.11 7.69 -20.45
CA ALA A 142 -7.67 7.89 -21.82
C ALA A 142 -6.15 8.11 -21.98
N THR A 143 -5.45 8.47 -20.90
CA THR A 143 -3.98 8.61 -20.89
C THR A 143 -3.25 7.27 -20.92
N GLY A 144 -3.91 6.17 -20.53
CA GLY A 144 -3.24 4.88 -20.31
C GLY A 144 -2.28 4.88 -19.12
N GLU A 145 -2.37 5.86 -18.22
CA GLU A 145 -1.59 5.94 -16.98
C GLU A 145 -2.45 5.54 -15.79
N GLU A 146 -2.12 4.41 -15.17
CA GLU A 146 -2.79 3.95 -13.95
C GLU A 146 -2.67 4.98 -12.82
N THR A 147 -1.54 5.66 -12.71
CA THR A 147 -1.30 6.72 -11.73
C THR A 147 -2.24 7.91 -11.90
N ALA A 148 -2.59 8.28 -13.14
CA ALA A 148 -3.57 9.35 -13.38
C ALA A 148 -4.96 8.94 -12.88
N VAL A 149 -5.35 7.66 -13.10
CA VAL A 149 -6.60 7.11 -12.60
C VAL A 149 -6.60 7.02 -11.07
N ASP A 150 -5.49 6.61 -10.46
CA ASP A 150 -5.34 6.56 -9.01
C ASP A 150 -5.51 7.94 -8.37
N LEU A 151 -4.94 8.99 -8.95
CA LEU A 151 -5.07 10.36 -8.44
C LEU A 151 -6.53 10.83 -8.47
N VAL A 152 -7.24 10.61 -9.58
CA VAL A 152 -8.66 11.01 -9.71
C VAL A 152 -9.57 10.19 -8.79
N CYS A 153 -9.21 8.94 -8.50
CA CYS A 153 -9.97 8.08 -7.61
C CYS A 153 -9.54 8.15 -6.13
N ALA A 154 -8.51 8.92 -5.78
CA ALA A 154 -7.93 8.92 -4.45
C ALA A 154 -8.97 9.21 -3.35
N ASP A 155 -9.88 10.17 -3.58
CA ASP A 155 -10.92 10.51 -2.61
C ASP A 155 -11.93 9.38 -2.38
N VAL A 156 -12.36 8.70 -3.46
CA VAL A 156 -13.30 7.57 -3.32
C VAL A 156 -12.61 6.34 -2.72
N ASP A 157 -11.33 6.12 -3.00
CA ASP A 157 -10.54 5.07 -2.35
C ASP A 157 -10.34 5.35 -0.87
N ARG A 158 -10.09 6.62 -0.52
CA ARG A 158 -9.98 7.09 0.85
C ARG A 158 -11.30 6.90 1.59
N ALA A 159 -12.43 7.26 0.96
CA ALA A 159 -13.76 7.05 1.52
C ALA A 159 -14.06 5.56 1.75
N ALA A 160 -13.80 4.72 0.73
CA ALA A 160 -13.94 3.27 0.83
C ALA A 160 -13.08 2.68 1.96
N ARG A 161 -11.85 3.17 2.10
CA ARG A 161 -10.95 2.73 3.16
C ARG A 161 -11.45 3.09 4.55
N ARG A 162 -12.02 4.30 4.74
CA ARG A 162 -12.56 4.72 6.05
C ARG A 162 -13.77 3.91 6.48
N LEU A 163 -14.59 3.42 5.54
CA LEU A 163 -15.72 2.54 5.87
C LEU A 163 -15.25 1.26 6.58
N LEU A 164 -14.04 0.78 6.27
CA LEU A 164 -13.44 -0.40 6.90
C LEU A 164 -12.95 -0.17 8.35
N ASP A 165 -12.90 1.08 8.82
CA ASP A 165 -12.59 1.40 10.22
C ASP A 165 -13.85 1.67 11.06
N GLY A 166 -15.03 1.72 10.44
CA GLY A 166 -16.29 2.04 11.09
C GLY A 166 -17.02 0.83 11.69
N ASP A 167 -18.23 1.08 12.16
CA ASP A 167 -19.14 0.02 12.62
C ASP A 167 -19.60 -0.83 11.41
N TRP A 168 -19.26 -2.12 11.46
CA TRP A 168 -19.56 -3.06 10.38
C TRP A 168 -21.06 -3.26 10.19
N THR A 169 -21.89 -3.12 11.24
CA THR A 169 -23.34 -3.27 11.15
C THR A 169 -23.95 -2.15 10.30
N ILE A 170 -23.55 -0.91 10.57
CA ILE A 170 -23.96 0.27 9.80
C ILE A 170 -23.48 0.17 8.34
N LEU A 171 -22.26 -0.33 8.13
CA LEU A 171 -21.74 -0.55 6.78
C LEU A 171 -22.57 -1.60 6.02
N TRP A 172 -22.99 -2.67 6.69
CA TRP A 172 -23.82 -3.72 6.09
C TRP A 172 -25.18 -3.19 5.66
N ASP A 173 -25.86 -2.42 6.51
CA ASP A 173 -27.15 -1.84 6.16
C ASP A 173 -27.04 -0.89 4.96
N ARG A 174 -25.95 -0.10 4.89
CA ARG A 174 -25.68 0.77 3.73
C ARG A 174 -25.45 -0.03 2.45
N ILE A 175 -24.67 -1.11 2.52
CA ILE A 175 -24.41 -1.97 1.37
C ILE A 175 -25.69 -2.66 0.92
N ASP A 176 -26.48 -3.21 1.85
CA ASP A 176 -27.75 -3.85 1.53
C ASP A 176 -28.74 -2.88 0.87
N GLY A 177 -28.84 -1.66 1.40
CA GLY A 177 -29.64 -0.59 0.81
C GLY A 177 -29.19 -0.24 -0.61
N ALA A 178 -27.89 -0.05 -0.83
CA ALA A 178 -27.34 0.25 -2.16
C ALA A 178 -27.53 -0.91 -3.16
N LEU A 179 -27.35 -2.15 -2.70
CA LEU A 179 -27.57 -3.36 -3.52
C LEU A 179 -29.05 -3.59 -3.82
N THR A 180 -29.96 -3.15 -2.95
CA THR A 180 -31.41 -3.23 -3.15
C THR A 180 -31.89 -2.18 -4.15
N ALA A 181 -31.38 -0.95 -4.04
CA ALA A 181 -31.69 0.14 -4.97
C ALA A 181 -31.10 -0.07 -6.38
N GLY A 182 -29.98 -0.79 -6.49
CA GLY A 182 -29.27 -1.05 -7.75
C GLY A 182 -29.53 -2.43 -8.36
N ALA A 183 -29.26 -2.56 -9.66
CA ALA A 183 -29.33 -3.83 -10.39
C ALA A 183 -27.99 -4.60 -10.35
N TYR A 184 -27.59 -5.06 -9.14
CA TYR A 184 -26.34 -5.80 -8.92
C TYR A 184 -26.57 -7.24 -8.41
N PRO A 185 -27.22 -8.13 -9.18
CA PRO A 185 -27.63 -9.45 -8.69
C PRO A 185 -26.45 -10.33 -8.25
N ARG A 186 -25.31 -10.24 -8.94
CA ARG A 186 -24.08 -10.98 -8.55
C ARG A 186 -23.52 -10.51 -7.21
N LEU A 187 -23.41 -9.19 -6.98
CA LEU A 187 -22.92 -8.66 -5.71
C LEU A 187 -23.90 -8.97 -4.58
N ARG A 188 -25.22 -8.94 -4.83
CA ARG A 188 -26.24 -9.33 -3.85
C ARG A 188 -26.09 -10.78 -3.40
N SER A 189 -25.79 -11.70 -4.32
CA SER A 189 -25.53 -13.10 -3.97
C SER A 189 -24.29 -13.24 -3.09
N VAL A 190 -23.19 -12.56 -3.43
CA VAL A 190 -21.94 -12.61 -2.65
C VAL A 190 -22.10 -11.95 -1.28
N PHE A 191 -22.81 -10.83 -1.20
CA PHE A 191 -23.09 -10.13 0.05
C PHE A 191 -23.82 -11.03 1.05
N ARG A 192 -24.80 -11.80 0.57
CA ARG A 192 -25.51 -12.79 1.41
C ARG A 192 -24.56 -13.87 1.94
N ALA A 193 -23.69 -14.41 1.07
CA ALA A 193 -22.70 -15.41 1.48
C ALA A 193 -21.72 -14.88 2.55
N PHE A 194 -21.30 -13.61 2.46
CA PHE A 194 -20.42 -13.00 3.46
C PHE A 194 -21.05 -12.87 4.85
N ARG A 195 -22.38 -12.76 4.95
CA ARG A 195 -23.06 -12.63 6.24
C ARG A 195 -22.99 -13.92 7.04
N ASP A 196 -22.93 -15.05 6.35
CA ASP A 196 -22.94 -16.39 6.95
C ASP A 196 -21.51 -16.87 7.27
N GLU A 197 -20.48 -16.30 6.62
CA GLU A 197 -19.07 -16.61 6.86
C GLU A 197 -18.41 -15.61 7.82
N ALA A 198 -18.02 -16.10 9.02
CA ALA A 198 -17.10 -15.41 9.91
C ALA A 198 -15.70 -15.33 9.27
N GLY A 199 -15.51 -14.42 8.32
CA GLY A 199 -14.27 -14.38 7.54
C GLY A 199 -14.31 -13.56 6.26
N ALA A 200 -15.26 -12.62 6.10
CA ALA A 200 -15.29 -11.74 4.95
C ALA A 200 -13.89 -11.13 4.68
N PRO A 201 -13.54 -10.84 3.40
CA PRO A 201 -12.18 -10.56 2.96
C PRO A 201 -11.69 -9.15 3.35
N TRP A 202 -12.09 -8.69 4.53
CA TRP A 202 -11.83 -7.40 5.14
C TRP A 202 -10.34 -7.08 5.18
N THR A 203 -9.55 -8.01 5.73
CA THR A 203 -8.10 -7.81 5.87
C THR A 203 -7.44 -7.60 4.52
N GLY A 204 -7.79 -8.42 3.52
CA GLY A 204 -7.27 -8.28 2.16
C GLY A 204 -7.70 -6.97 1.51
N ALA A 205 -8.99 -6.65 1.55
CA ALA A 205 -9.51 -5.40 0.98
C ALA A 205 -8.89 -4.16 1.64
N ARG A 206 -8.72 -4.18 2.97
CA ARG A 206 -8.02 -3.14 3.74
C ARG A 206 -6.58 -2.99 3.28
N GLN A 207 -5.84 -4.09 3.17
CA GLN A 207 -4.45 -4.08 2.73
C GLN A 207 -4.30 -3.57 1.29
N VAL A 208 -5.22 -3.92 0.39
CA VAL A 208 -5.25 -3.41 -1.00
C VAL A 208 -5.40 -1.88 -1.01
N LEU A 209 -6.36 -1.34 -0.27
CA LEU A 209 -6.57 0.11 -0.19
C LEU A 209 -5.43 0.82 0.54
N ASP A 210 -4.88 0.23 1.60
CA ASP A 210 -3.71 0.76 2.29
C ASP A 210 -2.49 0.85 1.35
N ALA A 211 -2.23 -0.22 0.57
CA ALA A 211 -1.13 -0.25 -0.39
C ALA A 211 -1.32 0.73 -1.56
N LEU A 212 -2.57 0.97 -1.97
CA LEU A 212 -2.90 1.94 -3.01
C LEU A 212 -2.69 3.38 -2.53
N LEU A 213 -3.28 3.73 -1.39
CA LEU A 213 -3.30 5.10 -0.88
C LEU A 213 -1.90 5.57 -0.46
N VAL A 214 -1.10 4.67 0.12
CA VAL A 214 0.23 5.03 0.63
C VAL A 214 1.22 5.47 -0.46
N VAL A 215 0.93 5.17 -1.72
CA VAL A 215 1.75 5.57 -2.87
C VAL A 215 1.85 7.10 -3.00
N ALA A 216 0.74 7.80 -2.74
CA ALA A 216 0.67 9.26 -2.87
C ALA A 216 1.37 9.99 -1.70
N ASP A 217 1.49 9.32 -0.55
CA ASP A 217 1.99 9.88 0.70
C ASP A 217 3.43 9.43 1.04
N ASP A 218 4.13 8.83 0.07
CA ASP A 218 5.49 8.31 0.23
C ASP A 218 5.70 7.43 1.48
N GLY A 219 4.71 6.59 1.81
CA GLY A 219 4.81 5.67 2.96
C GLY A 219 5.07 4.21 2.56
N HIS A 220 4.83 3.30 3.50
CA HIS A 220 5.15 1.89 3.34
C HIS A 220 3.94 0.97 3.27
N ALA A 221 3.77 0.25 2.15
CA ALA A 221 2.66 -0.68 1.96
C ALA A 221 2.76 -1.93 2.86
N PRO A 222 1.64 -2.63 3.11
CA PRO A 222 1.64 -3.96 3.71
C PRO A 222 2.65 -4.90 3.05
N GLY A 223 3.29 -5.75 3.85
CA GLY A 223 4.40 -6.62 3.43
C GLY A 223 5.79 -5.98 3.53
N THR A 224 5.89 -4.65 3.70
CA THR A 224 7.19 -3.98 3.89
C THR A 224 7.87 -4.47 5.15
N ARG A 225 9.13 -4.91 5.03
CA ARG A 225 9.94 -5.32 6.17
C ARG A 225 10.54 -4.11 6.88
N VAL A 226 10.29 -4.06 8.19
CA VAL A 226 10.68 -2.94 9.05
C VAL A 226 11.25 -3.48 10.35
N ARG A 227 11.91 -2.61 11.12
CA ARG A 227 12.21 -2.84 12.53
C ARG A 227 11.80 -1.65 13.38
N ALA A 228 11.41 -1.90 14.62
CA ALA A 228 11.24 -0.87 15.65
C ALA A 228 12.20 -1.21 16.80
N GLY A 229 13.21 -0.37 17.01
CA GLY A 229 14.37 -0.74 17.83
C GLY A 229 15.09 -1.97 17.25
N LEU A 230 15.18 -3.02 18.05
CA LEU A 230 15.81 -4.31 17.67
C LEU A 230 14.83 -5.34 17.10
N ALA A 231 13.53 -5.10 17.20
CA ALA A 231 12.52 -6.05 16.76
C ALA A 231 12.20 -5.85 15.28
N ALA A 232 12.43 -6.86 14.46
CA ALA A 232 12.05 -6.87 13.05
C ALA A 232 10.61 -7.40 12.85
N GLY A 233 9.97 -6.99 11.77
CA GLY A 233 8.60 -7.36 11.45
C GLY A 233 8.18 -6.92 10.05
N SER A 234 6.90 -7.09 9.76
CA SER A 234 6.27 -6.66 8.51
C SER A 234 5.11 -5.73 8.79
N VAL A 235 4.96 -4.69 7.98
CA VAL A 235 3.72 -3.89 7.96
C VAL A 235 2.57 -4.79 7.51
N THR A 236 1.46 -4.79 8.24
CA THR A 236 0.25 -5.58 7.93
C THR A 236 -0.99 -4.72 7.68
N GLY A 237 -0.94 -3.44 8.04
CA GLY A 237 -2.03 -2.49 7.87
C GLY A 237 -1.57 -1.08 8.24
N LEU A 238 -2.34 -0.09 7.80
CA LEU A 238 -2.04 1.32 8.03
C LEU A 238 -3.17 1.99 8.82
N TRP A 239 -2.77 3.02 9.56
CA TRP A 239 -3.64 3.91 10.32
C TRP A 239 -3.60 5.27 9.68
N TRP A 240 -4.78 5.84 9.46
CA TRP A 240 -4.90 7.09 8.73
C TRP A 240 -5.62 8.15 9.57
N ALA A 241 -5.15 9.39 9.50
CA ALA A 241 -5.97 10.54 9.91
C ALA A 241 -7.12 10.74 8.92
N ALA A 242 -7.97 11.75 9.10
CA ALA A 242 -8.98 12.08 8.09
C ALA A 242 -8.30 12.28 6.72
N THR A 243 -7.33 13.18 6.64
CA THR A 243 -6.60 13.52 5.41
C THR A 243 -5.10 13.35 5.58
N GLY A 244 -4.37 13.24 4.46
CA GLY A 244 -2.91 13.18 4.43
C GLY A 244 -2.35 11.78 4.74
N PRO A 245 -1.05 11.72 5.11
CA PRO A 245 -0.31 10.47 5.21
C PRO A 245 -0.79 9.56 6.35
N PRO A 246 -0.36 8.29 6.36
CA PRO A 246 -0.59 7.39 7.48
C PRO A 246 -0.01 7.99 8.79
N VAL A 247 -0.77 7.91 9.86
CA VAL A 247 -0.34 8.32 11.22
C VAL A 247 0.27 7.16 12.01
N GLY A 248 0.25 5.95 11.46
CA GLY A 248 0.78 4.75 12.10
C GLY A 248 0.70 3.52 11.22
N TYR A 249 1.42 2.50 11.63
CA TYR A 249 1.47 1.19 10.98
C TYR A 249 1.11 0.11 12.00
N ASP A 250 0.31 -0.86 11.58
CA ASP A 250 0.26 -2.17 12.24
C ASP A 250 1.45 -2.98 11.75
N VAL A 251 2.33 -3.39 12.67
CA VAL A 251 3.50 -4.21 12.38
C VAL A 251 3.39 -5.53 13.12
N TRP A 252 3.40 -6.62 12.37
CA TRP A 252 3.55 -7.95 12.93
C TRP A 252 5.04 -8.25 13.07
N PHE A 253 5.51 -8.22 14.31
CA PHE A 253 6.91 -8.49 14.64
C PHE A 253 7.18 -10.00 14.63
N ASP A 254 8.37 -10.39 14.20
CA ASP A 254 8.74 -11.79 14.09
C ASP A 254 8.67 -12.47 15.47
N GLY A 255 7.96 -13.59 15.56
CA GLY A 255 7.72 -14.31 16.82
C GLY A 255 6.64 -13.71 17.73
N ALA A 256 6.02 -12.59 17.35
CA ALA A 256 4.91 -12.02 18.12
C ALA A 256 3.58 -12.75 17.84
N ALA A 257 2.70 -12.79 18.85
CA ALA A 257 1.37 -13.38 18.74
C ALA A 257 0.38 -12.56 17.90
N GLY A 258 0.70 -11.29 17.61
CA GLY A 258 -0.18 -10.41 16.85
C GLY A 258 0.49 -9.08 16.45
N PRO A 259 -0.22 -8.25 15.66
CA PRO A 259 0.29 -6.96 15.22
C PRO A 259 0.35 -5.96 16.37
N ARG A 260 1.31 -5.05 16.32
CA ARG A 260 1.45 -3.91 17.22
C ARG A 260 1.45 -2.62 16.42
N ARG A 261 0.80 -1.58 16.95
CA ARG A 261 0.83 -0.25 16.33
C ARG A 261 2.14 0.46 16.64
N VAL A 262 2.74 1.04 15.62
CA VAL A 262 3.96 1.84 15.70
C VAL A 262 3.80 3.13 14.90
N ARG A 263 4.46 4.21 15.33
CA ARG A 263 4.45 5.47 14.58
C ARG A 263 5.42 5.39 13.40
N PRO A 264 5.21 6.18 12.34
CA PRO A 264 6.14 6.24 11.21
C PRO A 264 7.60 6.55 11.63
N GLY A 265 7.79 7.51 12.54
CA GLY A 265 9.12 7.85 13.05
C GLY A 265 9.79 6.80 13.95
N ASP A 266 9.04 5.77 14.38
CA ASP A 266 9.56 4.70 15.25
C ASP A 266 10.02 3.46 14.46
N ILE A 267 9.80 3.44 13.13
CA ILE A 267 10.21 2.32 12.29
C ILE A 267 11.41 2.68 11.41
N VAL A 268 12.21 1.66 11.15
CA VAL A 268 13.29 1.68 10.16
C VAL A 268 12.95 0.63 9.11
N VAL A 269 12.94 1.05 7.86
CA VAL A 269 12.74 0.14 6.72
C VAL A 269 14.02 -0.65 6.51
N LEU A 270 13.88 -1.97 6.46
CA LEU A 270 15.01 -2.86 6.26
C LEU A 270 15.55 -2.72 4.82
N PRO A 271 16.80 -3.12 4.54
CA PRO A 271 17.36 -2.96 3.22
C PRO A 271 16.57 -3.71 2.14
N ARG A 272 16.68 -3.22 0.90
CA ARG A 272 16.09 -3.86 -0.30
C ARG A 272 14.57 -4.03 -0.21
N GLN A 273 13.87 -3.10 0.44
CA GLN A 273 12.40 -3.07 0.39
C GLN A 273 11.86 -2.12 -0.68
N GLU A 274 12.67 -1.14 -1.07
CA GLU A 274 12.35 -0.19 -2.13
C GLU A 274 12.28 -0.91 -3.49
N THR A 275 11.20 -0.65 -4.22
CA THR A 275 11.12 -1.00 -5.64
C THR A 275 11.97 0.03 -6.41
N PRO A 276 12.98 -0.39 -7.20
CA PRO A 276 13.80 0.54 -7.98
C PRO A 276 12.98 1.31 -9.02
#